data_AF-A0A8B7TW51-F1
#
_entry.id   AF-A0A8B7TW51-F1
#
_cell.length_a   1.000
_cell.length_b   1.000
_cell.length_c   1.000
_cell.angle_alpha   90.00
_cell.angle_beta   90.00
_cell.angle_gamma   90.00
#
_symmetry.space_group_name_H-M   'P 1'
#
loop_
_entity.id
_entity.type
_entity.pdbx_description
1 polymer ?
#
loop_
_entity_poly.entity_id
_entity_poly.type
_entity_poly.pdbx_seq_one_letter_code
_entity_poly.pdbx_strand_id
1 'polypeptide(L)'
;MSRPGQCGSRLGILQERDVCELILRVTGLQDEADPNFQLALNFAWSNFRFHRFLDVNSHKIEKTIEGIYEKFVIHSDLSKAASWKRLTQEFLNASLPSVEEIKVCLQL
;
A
#
# COMPACT_ATOMS: atom_id res chain seq x y z
N MET A 1 -15.20 -26.80 -25.16
CA MET A 1 -14.59 -26.93 -23.82
C MET A 1 -13.95 -25.60 -23.45
N SER A 2 -14.58 -24.82 -22.58
CA SER A 2 -14.10 -23.49 -22.18
C SER A 2 -13.34 -23.61 -20.87
N ARG A 3 -12.06 -23.21 -20.85
CA ARG A 3 -11.23 -23.18 -19.63
C ARG A 3 -11.55 -21.92 -18.81
N PRO A 4 -12.05 -22.01 -17.57
CA PRO A 4 -12.04 -20.88 -16.64
C PRO A 4 -10.73 -20.90 -15.84
N GLY A 5 -10.11 -19.74 -15.58
CA GLY A 5 -9.10 -19.62 -14.51
C GLY A 5 -7.74 -18.96 -14.81
N GLN A 6 -7.58 -18.13 -15.85
CA GLN A 6 -6.29 -17.46 -16.10
C GLN A 6 -6.15 -16.04 -15.50
N CYS A 7 -7.19 -15.49 -14.87
CA CYS A 7 -7.13 -14.12 -14.34
C CYS A 7 -6.44 -14.03 -12.97
N GLY A 8 -6.70 -15.00 -12.07
CA GLY A 8 -6.13 -15.00 -10.71
C GLY A 8 -4.61 -15.20 -10.66
N SER A 9 -4.01 -15.81 -11.69
CA SER A 9 -2.56 -16.02 -11.73
C SER A 9 -1.78 -14.73 -12.00
N ARG A 10 -2.31 -13.80 -12.80
CA ARG A 10 -1.57 -12.56 -13.15
C ARG A 10 -1.42 -11.62 -11.96
N LEU A 11 -2.50 -11.43 -11.20
CA LEU A 11 -2.48 -10.56 -10.02
C LEU A 11 -1.57 -11.14 -8.93
N GLY A 12 -1.59 -12.46 -8.72
CA GLY A 12 -0.68 -13.14 -7.80
C GLY A 12 0.79 -12.96 -8.18
N ILE A 13 1.13 -13.11 -9.47
CA ILE A 13 2.51 -12.93 -9.96
C ILE A 13 2.98 -11.47 -9.75
N LEU A 14 2.11 -10.49 -9.99
CA LEU A 14 2.45 -9.08 -9.75
C LEU A 14 2.68 -8.80 -8.26
N GLN A 15 1.80 -9.31 -7.40
CA GLN A 15 1.92 -9.15 -5.96
C GLN A 15 3.19 -9.81 -5.42
N GLU A 16 3.54 -11.01 -5.88
CA GLU A 16 4.79 -11.69 -5.52
C GLU A 16 6.01 -10.87 -5.91
N ARG A 17 6.05 -10.38 -7.15
CA ARG A 17 7.14 -9.52 -7.62
C ARG A 17 7.24 -8.23 -6.79
N ASP A 18 6.13 -7.58 -6.50
CA ASP A 18 6.12 -6.32 -5.75
C ASP A 18 6.54 -6.53 -4.29
N VAL A 19 6.24 -7.69 -3.69
CA VAL A 19 6.73 -8.06 -2.35
C VAL A 19 8.24 -8.34 -2.36
N CYS A 20 8.77 -8.99 -3.40
CA CYS A 20 10.23 -9.15 -3.55
C CYS A 20 10.93 -7.79 -3.68
N GLU A 21 10.40 -6.88 -4.51
CA GLU A 21 10.94 -5.52 -4.65
C GLU A 21 10.86 -4.74 -3.34
N LEU A 22 9.79 -4.89 -2.56
CA LEU A 22 9.66 -4.30 -1.23
C LEU A 22 10.80 -4.75 -0.32
N ILE A 23 11.09 -6.06 -0.28
CA ILE A 23 12.17 -6.61 0.56
C ILE A 23 13.51 -6.07 0.10
N LEU A 24 13.78 -6.08 -1.21
CA LEU A 24 15.02 -5.56 -1.78
C LEU A 24 15.24 -4.09 -1.40
N ARG A 25 14.22 -3.25 -1.53
CA ARG A 25 14.31 -1.80 -1.26
C ARG A 25 14.38 -1.45 0.22
N VAL A 26 13.67 -2.16 1.08
CA VAL A 26 13.60 -1.86 2.52
C VAL A 26 14.76 -2.46 3.29
N THR A 27 15.17 -3.68 2.95
CA THR A 27 16.23 -4.41 3.69
C THR A 27 17.62 -4.24 3.06
N GLY A 28 17.69 -3.89 1.77
CA GLY A 28 18.95 -3.81 1.03
C GLY A 28 19.53 -5.17 0.61
N LEU A 29 18.81 -6.27 0.85
CA LEU A 29 19.20 -7.61 0.41
C LEU A 29 18.99 -7.74 -1.10
N GLN A 30 20.06 -7.81 -1.87
CA GLN A 30 20.01 -7.87 -3.34
C GLN A 30 20.00 -9.28 -3.90
N ASP A 31 20.44 -10.28 -3.13
CA ASP A 31 20.51 -11.66 -3.57
C ASP A 31 19.29 -12.45 -3.05
N GLU A 32 18.44 -12.91 -3.96
CA GLU A 32 17.28 -13.74 -3.63
C GLU A 32 17.68 -15.13 -3.13
N ALA A 33 18.89 -15.59 -3.44
CA ALA A 33 19.44 -16.85 -2.95
C ALA A 33 20.00 -16.72 -1.52
N ASP A 34 20.10 -15.51 -0.97
CA ASP A 34 20.50 -15.30 0.43
C ASP A 34 19.41 -15.90 1.35
N PRO A 35 19.79 -16.78 2.30
CA PRO A 35 18.87 -17.26 3.32
C PRO A 35 18.11 -16.15 4.06
N ASN A 36 18.74 -14.98 4.26
CA ASN A 36 18.12 -13.82 4.90
C ASN A 36 17.00 -13.22 4.04
N PHE A 37 17.14 -13.24 2.72
CA PHE A 37 16.10 -12.77 1.81
C PHE A 37 14.86 -13.66 1.92
N GLN A 38 15.07 -14.98 1.91
CA GLN A 38 13.98 -15.95 2.06
C GLN A 38 13.28 -15.84 3.43
N LEU A 39 14.03 -15.58 4.50
CA LEU A 39 13.46 -15.33 5.83
C LEU A 39 12.61 -14.05 5.86
N ALA A 40 13.10 -12.95 5.29
CA ALA A 40 12.35 -11.70 5.19
C ALA A 40 11.07 -11.86 4.35
N LEU A 41 11.16 -12.63 3.26
CA LEU A 41 10.01 -12.95 2.39
C LEU A 41 8.94 -13.76 3.13
N ASN A 42 9.36 -14.82 3.82
CA ASN A 42 8.44 -15.63 4.62
C ASN A 42 7.80 -14.83 5.76
N PHE A 43 8.57 -13.94 6.40
CA PHE A 43 8.04 -13.01 7.41
C PHE A 43 6.99 -12.06 6.82
N ALA A 44 7.28 -11.41 5.69
CA ALA A 44 6.37 -10.47 5.05
C ALA A 44 5.04 -11.14 4.68
N TRP A 45 5.09 -12.29 4.02
CA TRP A 45 3.88 -13.05 3.66
C TRP A 45 3.07 -13.51 4.86
N SER A 46 3.75 -13.97 5.91
CA SER A 46 3.08 -14.35 7.15
C SER A 46 2.41 -13.15 7.81
N ASN A 47 3.07 -11.99 7.79
CA ASN A 47 2.51 -10.75 8.33
C ASN A 47 1.26 -10.32 7.56
N PHE A 48 1.31 -10.29 6.22
CA PHE A 48 0.16 -9.91 5.40
C PHE A 48 -1.06 -10.82 5.60
N ARG A 49 -0.85 -12.14 5.77
CA ARG A 49 -1.96 -13.09 5.94
C ARG A 49 -2.57 -13.10 7.33
N PHE A 50 -1.78 -12.77 8.36
CA PHE A 50 -2.17 -12.95 9.75
C PHE A 50 -2.15 -11.66 10.58
N HIS A 51 -2.14 -10.49 9.93
CA HIS A 51 -2.28 -9.23 10.65
C HIS A 51 -3.66 -9.14 11.34
N ARG A 52 -3.70 -8.54 12.53
CA ARG A 52 -4.93 -8.43 13.34
C ARG A 52 -5.47 -7.00 13.44
N PHE A 53 -5.05 -6.14 12.51
CA PHE A 53 -5.54 -4.77 12.43
C PHE A 53 -6.99 -4.73 11.94
N LEU A 54 -7.75 -3.77 12.46
CA LEU A 54 -9.06 -3.42 11.92
C LEU A 54 -8.90 -2.79 10.54
N ASP A 55 -9.97 -2.85 9.74
CA ASP A 55 -10.02 -2.14 8.47
C ASP A 55 -9.82 -0.63 8.65
N VAL A 56 -9.31 -0.01 7.60
CA VAL A 56 -8.99 1.42 7.57
C VAL A 56 -10.26 2.24 7.78
N ASN A 57 -10.21 3.17 8.72
CA ASN A 57 -11.30 4.10 9.00
C ASN A 57 -11.04 5.45 8.32
N SER A 58 -11.84 5.80 7.30
CA SER A 58 -11.66 7.03 6.50
C SER A 58 -11.64 8.30 7.37
N HIS A 59 -12.61 8.45 8.27
CA HIS A 59 -12.70 9.63 9.16
C HIS A 59 -11.46 9.80 10.04
N LYS A 60 -10.91 8.68 10.54
CA LYS A 60 -9.67 8.71 11.33
C LYS A 60 -8.47 9.15 10.49
N ILE A 61 -8.41 8.72 9.22
CA ILE A 61 -7.35 9.13 8.30
C ILE A 61 -7.48 10.61 7.94
N GLU A 62 -8.68 11.09 7.60
CA GLU A 62 -8.95 12.50 7.30
C GLU A 62 -8.55 13.42 8.46
N LYS A 63 -8.94 13.07 9.70
CA LYS A 63 -8.51 13.80 10.91
C LYS A 63 -7.00 13.80 11.10
N THR A 64 -6.33 12.71 10.75
CA THR A 64 -4.86 12.63 10.86
C THR A 64 -4.20 13.55 9.82
N ILE A 65 -4.73 13.59 8.60
CA ILE A 65 -4.26 14.48 7.54
C ILE A 65 -4.42 15.95 7.95
N GLU A 66 -5.57 16.32 8.51
CA GLU A 66 -5.83 17.68 9.02
C GLU A 66 -4.92 18.03 10.20
N GLY A 67 -4.75 17.11 11.17
CA GLY A 67 -3.87 17.35 12.31
C GLY A 67 -2.40 17.58 11.92
N ILE A 68 -1.91 16.93 10.86
CA ILE A 68 -0.55 17.18 10.33
C ILE A 68 -0.47 18.59 9.70
N TYR A 69 -1.50 19.01 8.95
CA TYR A 69 -1.57 20.36 8.40
C TYR A 69 -1.52 21.41 9.52
N GLU A 70 -2.38 21.27 10.53
CA GLU A 70 -2.43 22.18 11.69
C GLU A 70 -1.08 22.23 12.39
N LYS A 71 -0.42 21.08 12.58
CA LYS A 71 0.91 21.02 13.17
C LYS A 71 1.92 21.86 12.39
N PHE A 72 1.92 21.80 11.05
CA PHE A 72 2.81 22.65 10.26
C PHE A 72 2.50 24.14 10.41
N VAL A 73 1.22 24.51 10.42
CA VAL A 73 0.79 25.90 10.61
C VAL A 73 1.23 26.44 11.98
N ILE A 74 1.00 25.67 13.05
CA ILE A 74 1.39 26.05 14.42
C ILE A 74 2.90 26.26 14.53
N HIS A 75 3.69 25.43 13.84
CA HIS A 75 5.16 25.55 13.82
C HIS A 75 5.66 26.56 12.76
N SER A 76 4.76 27.34 12.15
CA SER A 76 5.08 28.34 11.13
C SER A 76 5.77 27.80 9.87
N ASP A 77 5.68 26.49 9.60
CA ASP A 77 6.18 25.86 8.37
C ASP A 77 5.13 25.97 7.25
N LEU A 78 4.82 27.21 6.86
CA LEU A 78 3.70 27.53 5.98
C LEU A 78 3.86 26.94 4.57
N SER A 79 5.11 26.84 4.08
CA SER A 79 5.40 26.23 2.79
C SER A 79 5.07 24.74 2.78
N LYS A 80 5.41 24.00 3.85
CA LYS A 80 5.02 22.59 3.98
C LYS A 80 3.54 22.44 4.24
N ALA A 81 2.92 23.31 5.03
CA ALA A 81 1.48 23.28 5.26
C ALA A 81 0.69 23.42 3.94
N ALA A 82 1.03 24.41 3.12
CA ALA A 82 0.41 24.61 1.81
C ALA A 82 0.63 23.42 0.87
N SER A 83 1.87 22.91 0.81
CA SER A 83 2.21 21.75 -0.03
C SER A 83 1.48 20.48 0.43
N TRP A 84 1.41 20.23 1.73
CA TRP A 84 0.71 19.09 2.32
C TRP A 84 -0.77 19.10 1.99
N LYS A 85 -1.44 20.24 2.18
CA LYS A 85 -2.87 20.39 1.87
C LYS A 85 -3.13 20.18 0.37
N ARG A 86 -2.32 20.79 -0.50
CA ARG A 86 -2.47 20.63 -1.95
C ARG A 86 -2.32 19.17 -2.39
N LEU A 87 -1.24 18.50 -1.98
CA LEU A 87 -0.93 17.13 -2.40
C LEU A 87 -1.96 16.12 -1.90
N THR A 88 -2.41 16.27 -0.65
CA THR A 88 -3.42 15.35 -0.08
C THR A 88 -4.79 15.56 -0.72
N GLN A 89 -5.20 16.80 -1.00
CA GLN A 89 -6.44 17.07 -1.75
C GLN A 89 -6.36 16.58 -3.20
N GLU A 90 -5.23 16.77 -3.87
CA GLU A 90 -5.02 16.28 -5.24
C GLU A 90 -5.10 14.75 -5.30
N PHE A 91 -4.45 14.06 -4.36
CA PHE A 91 -4.48 12.60 -4.26
C PHE A 91 -5.89 12.05 -3.97
N LEU A 92 -6.62 12.64 -3.02
CA LEU A 92 -7.97 12.18 -2.65
C LEU A 92 -9.00 12.39 -3.76
N ASN A 93 -8.79 13.39 -4.63
CA ASN A 93 -9.66 13.68 -5.77
C ASN A 93 -9.19 13.02 -7.08
N ALA A 94 -8.02 12.37 -7.07
CA ALA A 94 -7.54 11.64 -8.24
C ALA A 94 -8.48 10.46 -8.52
N SER A 95 -8.85 10.29 -9.79
CA SER A 95 -9.58 9.09 -10.20
C SER A 95 -8.71 7.88 -9.92
N LEU A 96 -9.26 6.91 -9.19
CA LEU A 96 -8.63 5.60 -9.09
C LEU A 96 -8.42 5.06 -10.52
N PRO A 97 -7.24 4.49 -10.84
CA PRO A 97 -7.09 3.71 -12.06
C PRO A 97 -8.27 2.73 -12.13
N SER A 98 -9.04 2.75 -13.21
CA SER A 98 -10.34 2.09 -13.31
C SER A 98 -10.28 0.67 -12.73
N VAL A 99 -11.07 0.47 -11.69
CA VAL A 99 -11.29 -0.78 -10.97
C VAL A 99 -12.07 -1.77 -11.86
N GLU A 100 -11.48 -2.19 -12.97
CA GLU A 100 -11.86 -3.46 -13.60
C GLU A 100 -11.11 -4.64 -12.94
N GLU A 101 -10.06 -4.35 -12.14
CA GLU A 101 -9.20 -5.38 -11.53
C GLU A 101 -9.41 -5.61 -10.00
N ILE A 102 -10.06 -4.70 -9.25
CA ILE A 102 -10.19 -4.83 -7.77
C ILE A 102 -11.52 -5.47 -7.31
N LYS A 103 -12.44 -5.80 -8.24
CA LYS A 103 -13.81 -6.22 -7.90
C LYS A 103 -13.98 -7.58 -7.20
N VAL A 104 -12.91 -8.34 -6.92
CA VAL A 104 -13.05 -9.72 -6.37
C VAL A 104 -12.86 -9.80 -4.85
N CYS A 105 -12.39 -8.76 -4.16
CA CYS A 105 -12.16 -8.85 -2.70
C CYS A 105 -13.35 -8.43 -1.82
N LEU A 106 -14.47 -7.95 -2.38
CA LEU A 106 -15.66 -7.56 -1.62
C LEU A 106 -16.95 -8.23 -2.12
N GLN A 107 -16.88 -9.54 -2.36
CA GLN A 107 -18.06 -10.41 -2.30
C GLN A 107 -17.78 -11.55 -1.30
N LEU A 108 -17.89 -11.20 -0.02
CA LEU A 108 -18.27 -12.14 1.04
C LEU A 108 -19.70 -11.79 1.47
#